data_AF-A0A961XNL2-F1
#
_entry.id   AF-A0A961XNL2-F1
#
_cell.length_a   1.000
_cell.length_b   1.000
_cell.length_c   1.000
_cell.angle_alpha   90.00
_cell.angle_beta   90.00
_cell.angle_gamma   90.00
#
_symmetry.space_group_name_H-M   'P 1'
#
loop_
_entity.id
_entity.type
_entity.pdbx_description
1 polymer ?
#
loop_
_entity_poly.entity_id
_entity_poly.type
_entity_poly.pdbx_seq_one_letter_code
_entity_poly.pdbx_strand_id
1 'polypeptide(L)'
;MRREFDLSTADLPVITPEYDSPRLFSDAKEAVAELRRIYDTGTGFLRQRFDAMMAGAPITERYRAFYPEVRFTTASYANVDSRLAYGHVTGPGEYFTTITRPDLFVNYLTRQIGLLIANHNV
;
A
#
# COMPACT_ATOMS: atom_id res chain seq x y z
N MET A 1 -21.26 -33.32 3.78
CA MET A 1 -21.73 -32.13 4.51
C MET A 1 -21.30 -30.89 3.75
N ARG A 2 -22.09 -30.43 2.77
CA ARG A 2 -21.84 -29.17 2.04
C ARG A 2 -22.38 -28.05 2.92
N ARG A 3 -21.52 -27.14 3.41
CA ARG A 3 -22.00 -25.87 3.97
C ARG A 3 -22.45 -25.02 2.78
N GLU A 4 -23.75 -24.77 2.70
CA GLU A 4 -24.31 -23.72 1.84
C GLU A 4 -23.74 -22.39 2.34
N PHE A 5 -22.93 -21.73 1.52
CA PHE A 5 -22.55 -20.35 1.76
C PHE A 5 -23.76 -19.50 1.38
N ASP A 6 -24.52 -19.10 2.39
CA ASP A 6 -25.64 -18.18 2.24
C ASP A 6 -25.12 -16.84 1.65
N LEU A 7 -25.65 -16.47 0.48
CA LEU A 7 -25.35 -15.23 -0.23
C LEU A 7 -25.97 -13.99 0.45
N SER A 8 -26.68 -14.15 1.57
CA SER A 8 -27.24 -13.10 2.44
C SER A 8 -26.19 -12.12 3.03
N THR A 9 -24.88 -12.44 2.93
CA THR A 9 -23.79 -11.59 3.44
C THR A 9 -23.60 -10.25 2.71
N ALA A 10 -24.30 -10.00 1.60
CA ALA A 10 -24.17 -8.77 0.82
C ALA A 10 -24.52 -7.49 1.59
N ASP A 11 -25.52 -7.56 2.49
CA ASP A 11 -26.03 -6.41 3.25
C ASP A 11 -25.32 -6.20 4.61
N LEU A 12 -24.32 -7.02 4.93
CA LEU A 12 -23.57 -6.88 6.18
C LEU A 12 -22.69 -5.62 6.18
N PRO A 13 -22.54 -4.95 7.35
CA PRO A 13 -21.68 -3.77 7.46
C PRO A 13 -20.22 -4.13 7.13
N VAL A 14 -19.52 -3.19 6.49
CA VAL A 14 -18.11 -3.33 6.15
C VAL A 14 -17.24 -2.73 7.23
N ILE A 15 -16.35 -3.53 7.80
CA ILE A 15 -15.35 -3.12 8.78
C ILE A 15 -13.98 -3.11 8.12
N THR A 16 -13.23 -2.04 8.36
CA THR A 16 -11.86 -1.84 7.87
C THR A 16 -10.98 -1.37 9.01
N PRO A 17 -9.67 -1.68 9.04
CA PRO A 17 -8.81 -1.13 10.08
C PRO A 17 -8.68 0.38 9.91
N GLU A 18 -8.33 1.06 10.99
CA GLU A 18 -8.06 2.50 10.94
C GLU A 18 -6.77 2.76 10.16
N TYR A 19 -6.87 3.61 9.13
CA TYR A 19 -5.74 4.09 8.37
C TYR A 19 -5.56 5.58 8.63
N ASP A 20 -4.32 5.99 8.84
CA ASP A 20 -3.97 7.39 8.97
C ASP A 20 -4.15 8.13 7.63
N SER A 21 -4.33 9.45 7.69
CA SER A 21 -4.33 10.28 6.49
C SER A 21 -2.97 10.21 5.76
N PRO A 22 -2.94 10.43 4.44
CA PRO A 22 -1.68 10.43 3.68
C PRO A 22 -0.62 11.35 4.29
N ARG A 23 0.63 10.88 4.28
CA ARG A 23 1.79 11.60 4.85
C ARG A 23 2.84 11.86 3.78
N LEU A 24 3.49 13.02 3.88
CA LEU A 24 4.62 13.37 3.02
C LEU A 24 5.92 12.89 3.67
N PHE A 25 6.84 12.41 2.83
CA PHE A 25 8.15 11.92 3.24
C PHE A 25 9.21 12.43 2.28
N SER A 26 10.28 13.00 2.81
CA SER A 26 11.49 13.39 2.05
C SER A 26 12.65 12.40 2.23
N ASP A 27 12.47 11.37 3.07
CA ASP A 27 13.39 10.25 3.22
C ASP A 27 12.77 8.94 2.71
N ALA A 28 13.48 8.27 1.82
CA ALA A 28 13.01 7.04 1.19
C ALA A 28 12.84 5.88 2.17
N LYS A 29 13.62 5.80 3.25
CA LYS A 29 13.50 4.72 4.24
C LYS A 29 12.28 4.96 5.12
N GLU A 30 12.01 6.21 5.52
CA GLU A 30 10.81 6.56 6.27
C GLU A 30 9.54 6.29 5.46
N ALA A 31 9.54 6.65 4.17
CA ALA A 31 8.44 6.31 3.26
C ALA A 31 8.20 4.80 3.20
N VAL A 32 9.25 3.99 3.01
CA VAL A 32 9.13 2.52 2.95
C VAL A 32 8.70 1.91 4.28
N ALA A 33 9.16 2.46 5.41
CA ALA A 33 8.73 2.03 6.73
C ALA A 33 7.22 2.25 6.91
N GLU A 34 6.69 3.36 6.42
CA GLU A 34 5.25 3.64 6.49
C GLU A 34 4.43 2.72 5.56
N LEU A 35 4.90 2.49 4.32
CA LEU A 35 4.27 1.51 3.42
C LEU A 35 4.18 0.14 4.09
N ARG A 36 5.25 -0.28 4.78
CA ARG A 36 5.27 -1.53 5.54
C ARG A 36 4.28 -1.51 6.70
N ARG A 37 4.24 -0.45 7.50
CA ARG A 37 3.30 -0.33 8.63
C ARG A 37 1.85 -0.48 8.15
N ILE A 38 1.46 0.23 7.10
CA ILE A 38 0.11 0.16 6.52
C ILE A 38 -0.20 -1.26 6.00
N TYR A 39 0.74 -1.88 5.30
CA TYR A 39 0.60 -3.26 4.82
C TYR A 39 0.43 -4.28 5.95
N ASP A 40 1.24 -4.15 7.00
CA ASP A 40 1.20 -5.02 8.18
C ASP A 40 -0.12 -4.84 8.94
N THR A 41 -0.62 -3.61 9.08
CA THR A 41 -1.96 -3.32 9.64
C THR A 41 -3.06 -4.02 8.84
N GLY A 42 -3.09 -3.82 7.51
CA GLY A 42 -4.13 -4.39 6.66
C GLY A 42 -4.12 -5.93 6.66
N THR A 43 -2.94 -6.53 6.53
CA THR A 43 -2.83 -8.00 6.50
C THR A 43 -3.00 -8.63 7.87
N GLY A 44 -2.54 -7.99 8.94
CA GLY A 44 -2.77 -8.41 10.33
C GLY A 44 -4.26 -8.43 10.67
N PHE A 45 -4.98 -7.36 10.31
CA PHE A 45 -6.43 -7.27 10.46
C PHE A 45 -7.15 -8.43 9.76
N LEU A 46 -6.85 -8.68 8.48
CA LEU A 46 -7.50 -9.75 7.73
C LEU A 46 -7.20 -11.13 8.33
N ARG A 47 -5.95 -11.40 8.73
CA ARG A 47 -5.57 -12.68 9.37
C ARG A 47 -6.32 -12.89 10.67
N GLN A 48 -6.33 -11.88 11.55
CA GLN A 48 -7.02 -11.96 12.84
C GLN A 48 -8.52 -12.27 12.68
N ARG A 49 -9.19 -11.60 11.74
CA ARG A 49 -10.62 -11.83 11.48
C ARG A 49 -10.89 -13.18 10.84
N PHE A 50 -10.00 -13.62 9.95
CA PHE A 50 -10.07 -14.95 9.36
C PHE A 50 -9.90 -16.05 10.42
N ASP A 51 -8.93 -15.90 11.33
CA ASP A 51 -8.70 -16.85 12.41
C ASP A 51 -9.91 -16.95 13.35
N ALA A 52 -10.55 -15.81 13.69
CA ALA A 52 -11.77 -15.80 14.49
C ALA A 52 -12.94 -16.50 13.79
N MET A 53 -13.11 -16.30 12.48
CA MET A 53 -14.12 -16.99 11.69
C MET A 53 -13.87 -18.51 11.67
N MET A 54 -12.62 -18.94 11.53
CA MET A 54 -12.23 -20.35 11.59
C MET A 54 -12.46 -20.97 12.96
N ALA A 55 -12.36 -20.19 14.04
CA ALA A 55 -12.69 -20.60 15.40
C ALA A 55 -14.22 -20.67 15.67
N GLY A 56 -15.06 -20.34 14.69
CA GLY A 56 -16.52 -20.46 14.79
C GLY A 56 -17.25 -19.18 15.19
N ALA A 57 -16.59 -18.01 15.12
CA ALA A 57 -17.29 -16.74 15.28
C ALA A 57 -18.41 -16.58 14.23
N PRO A 58 -19.58 -16.01 14.58
CA PRO A 58 -20.65 -15.78 13.64
C PRO A 58 -20.23 -14.76 12.57
N ILE A 59 -20.74 -14.92 11.36
CA ILE A 59 -20.48 -13.99 10.25
C ILE A 59 -21.50 -12.85 10.34
N THR A 60 -21.13 -11.78 11.03
CA THR A 60 -21.98 -10.59 11.24
C THR A 60 -21.49 -9.36 10.47
N GLU A 61 -20.25 -9.37 9.96
CA GLU A 61 -19.68 -8.27 9.20
C GLU A 61 -18.86 -8.75 8.00
N ARG A 62 -18.57 -7.81 7.09
CA ARG A 62 -17.59 -7.98 6.01
C ARG A 62 -16.30 -7.26 6.35
N TYR A 63 -15.17 -7.93 6.20
CA TYR A 63 -13.86 -7.35 6.51
C TYR A 63 -13.14 -6.91 5.24
N ARG A 64 -12.63 -5.67 5.22
CA ARG A 64 -11.86 -5.12 4.10
C ARG A 64 -10.57 -4.46 4.57
N ALA A 65 -9.48 -4.68 3.86
CA ALA A 65 -8.23 -3.96 4.02
C ALA A 65 -7.71 -3.51 2.66
N PHE A 66 -6.77 -2.56 2.66
CA PHE A 66 -6.26 -1.93 1.45
C PHE A 66 -4.74 -2.04 1.40
N TYR A 67 -4.19 -2.12 0.19
CA TYR A 67 -2.76 -1.99 -0.02
C TYR A 67 -2.33 -0.53 0.23
N PRO A 68 -1.13 -0.29 0.76
CA PRO A 68 -0.56 1.05 0.81
C PRO A 68 -0.36 1.64 -0.58
N GLU A 69 -0.48 2.95 -0.70
CA GLU A 69 -0.21 3.72 -1.91
C GLU A 69 1.05 4.56 -1.72
N VAL A 70 1.86 4.66 -2.77
CA VAL A 70 2.88 5.71 -2.91
C VAL A 70 2.46 6.64 -4.04
N ARG A 71 2.64 7.94 -3.84
CA ARG A 71 2.25 9.00 -4.76
C ARG A 71 3.30 10.11 -4.77
N PHE A 72 3.57 10.66 -5.96
CA PHE A 72 4.34 11.90 -6.09
C PHE A 72 3.83 12.71 -7.28
N THR A 73 4.09 14.01 -7.23
CA THR A 73 3.74 14.95 -8.29
C THR A 73 4.99 15.70 -8.70
N THR A 74 5.30 15.70 -10.00
CA THR A 74 6.39 16.51 -10.56
C THR A 74 5.81 17.57 -11.48
N ALA A 75 6.27 18.81 -11.34
CA ALA A 75 5.84 19.94 -12.16
C ALA A 75 6.80 20.21 -13.35
N SER A 76 7.90 19.47 -13.45
CA SER A 76 8.97 19.74 -14.41
C SER A 76 9.56 18.47 -15.00
N TYR A 77 10.24 18.60 -16.14
CA TYR A 77 11.06 17.52 -16.66
C TYR A 77 12.29 17.35 -15.75
N ALA A 78 12.59 16.13 -15.33
CA ALA A 78 13.76 15.87 -14.50
C ALA A 78 15.07 16.17 -15.24
N ASN A 79 16.06 16.64 -14.48
CA ASN A 79 17.46 16.56 -14.88
C ASN A 79 17.93 15.12 -14.68
N VAL A 80 17.62 14.24 -15.64
CA VAL A 80 17.94 12.81 -15.56
C VAL A 80 19.41 12.60 -15.89
N ASP A 81 20.17 11.99 -14.99
CA ASP A 81 21.46 11.38 -15.34
C ASP A 81 21.22 10.25 -16.35
N SER A 82 21.53 10.51 -17.62
CA SER A 82 21.19 9.65 -18.76
C SER A 82 21.84 8.26 -18.74
N ARG A 83 22.72 7.99 -17.76
CA ARG A 83 23.38 6.69 -17.59
C ARG A 83 22.48 5.63 -16.93
N LEU A 84 21.38 6.03 -16.30
CA LEU A 84 20.39 5.12 -15.71
C LEU A 84 19.12 5.07 -16.56
N ALA A 85 18.80 3.88 -17.09
CA ALA A 85 17.58 3.64 -17.87
C ALA A 85 16.29 3.60 -17.01
N TYR A 86 16.36 3.92 -15.71
CA TYR A 86 15.25 3.88 -14.75
C TYR A 86 15.38 5.01 -13.71
N GLY A 87 14.37 5.18 -12.85
CA GLY A 87 14.35 6.22 -11.82
C GLY A 87 13.96 7.61 -12.32
N HIS A 88 13.29 7.68 -13.48
CA HIS A 88 12.76 8.91 -14.05
C HIS A 88 11.35 8.69 -14.60
N VAL A 89 10.60 9.77 -14.72
CA VAL A 89 9.29 9.80 -15.39
C VAL A 89 9.35 10.70 -16.62
N THR A 90 8.46 10.44 -17.57
CA THR A 90 8.47 11.04 -18.92
C THR A 90 8.15 12.53 -18.95
N GLY A 91 7.49 13.07 -17.91
CA GLY A 91 7.19 14.49 -17.85
C GLY A 91 6.45 14.89 -16.58
N PRO A 92 5.99 16.15 -16.52
CA PRO A 92 5.16 16.64 -15.44
C PRO A 92 3.86 15.84 -15.30
N GLY A 93 3.46 15.55 -14.07
CA GLY A 93 2.25 14.79 -13.79
C GLY A 93 2.22 14.23 -12.37
N GLU A 94 1.08 13.62 -12.06
CA GLU A 94 0.86 12.85 -10.84
C GLU A 94 1.05 11.36 -11.15
N TYR A 95 1.86 10.71 -10.33
CA TYR A 95 2.17 9.29 -10.46
C TYR A 95 1.88 8.61 -9.13
N PHE A 96 1.16 7.49 -9.18
CA PHE A 96 0.89 6.69 -7.99
C PHE A 96 0.86 5.21 -8.32
N THR A 97 1.10 4.39 -7.31
CA THR A 97 0.92 2.93 -7.40
C THR A 97 0.65 2.34 -6.04
N THR A 98 0.01 1.17 -6.02
CA THR A 98 -0.19 0.40 -4.79
C THR A 98 0.95 -0.59 -4.58
N ILE A 99 1.34 -0.79 -3.32
CA ILE A 99 2.51 -1.60 -2.96
C ILE A 99 2.06 -2.85 -2.19
N THR A 100 2.58 -4.00 -2.58
CA THR A 100 2.43 -5.27 -1.85
C THR A 100 3.80 -5.77 -1.40
N ARG A 101 3.85 -6.51 -0.29
CA ARG A 101 5.09 -7.09 0.28
C ARG A 101 6.26 -6.09 0.35
N PRO A 102 6.08 -4.92 0.99
CA PRO A 102 7.17 -3.96 1.17
C PRO A 102 8.35 -4.53 1.96
N ASP A 103 8.11 -5.57 2.77
CA ASP A 103 9.15 -6.36 3.45
C ASP A 103 10.11 -7.04 2.46
N LEU A 104 9.58 -7.65 1.39
CA LEU A 104 10.40 -8.34 0.38
C LEU A 104 11.12 -7.36 -0.53
N PHE A 105 10.47 -6.24 -0.85
CA PHE A 105 10.99 -5.27 -1.81
C PHE A 105 11.68 -4.07 -1.15
N VAL A 106 11.99 -4.13 0.15
CA VAL A 106 12.54 -3.01 0.92
C VAL A 106 13.71 -2.33 0.21
N ASN A 107 14.71 -3.09 -0.23
CA ASN A 107 15.89 -2.57 -0.91
C ASN A 107 15.55 -1.92 -2.27
N TYR A 108 14.63 -2.53 -3.01
CA TYR A 108 14.18 -1.99 -4.29
C TYR A 108 13.41 -0.69 -4.10
N LEU A 109 12.44 -0.67 -3.19
CA LEU A 109 11.59 0.49 -2.92
C LEU A 109 12.41 1.66 -2.39
N THR A 110 13.30 1.43 -1.43
CA THR A 110 14.17 2.49 -0.90
C THR A 110 15.05 3.09 -2.00
N ARG A 111 15.60 2.25 -2.89
CA ARG A 111 16.41 2.76 -4.01
C ARG A 111 15.58 3.55 -5.02
N GLN A 112 14.42 3.05 -5.44
CA GLN A 112 13.62 3.73 -6.45
C GLN A 112 13.00 5.03 -5.93
N ILE A 113 12.46 5.02 -4.71
CA ILE A 113 11.92 6.24 -4.07
C ILE A 113 13.05 7.25 -3.88
N GLY A 114 14.24 6.82 -3.46
CA GLY A 114 15.40 7.71 -3.35
C GLY A 114 15.80 8.35 -4.68
N LEU A 115 15.73 7.61 -5.79
CA LEU A 115 15.97 8.17 -7.13
C LEU A 115 14.90 9.19 -7.54
N LEU A 116 13.63 8.94 -7.19
CA LEU A 116 12.54 9.87 -7.48
C LEU A 116 12.72 11.19 -6.72
N ILE A 117 12.99 11.12 -5.41
CA ILE A 117 13.28 12.28 -4.55
C ILE A 117 14.47 13.05 -5.12
N ALA A 118 15.57 12.37 -5.44
CA ALA A 118 16.78 13.03 -5.95
C ALA A 118 16.60 13.68 -7.33
N ASN A 119 15.89 13.02 -8.26
CA ASN A 119 15.78 13.49 -9.65
C ASN A 119 14.66 14.51 -9.86
N HIS A 120 13.61 14.46 -9.04
CA HIS A 120 12.42 15.31 -9.19
C HIS A 120 12.23 16.29 -8.03
N ASN A 121 13.09 16.24 -7.00
CA ASN A 121 13.02 17.07 -5.79
C ASN A 121 11.64 17.02 -5.13
N VAL A 122 11.12 15.80 -5.01
CA VAL A 122 9.83 15.45 -4.38
C VAL A 122 10.03 14.89 -2.98
#